data_AF-A0A1M4ZBC1-F1
#
_entry.id   AF-A0A1M4ZBC1-F1
#
_cell.length_a   1.000
_cell.length_b   1.000
_cell.length_c   1.000
_cell.angle_alpha   90.00
_cell.angle_beta   90.00
_cell.angle_gamma   90.00
#
_symmetry.space_group_name_H-M   'P 1'
#
loop_
_entity.id
_entity.type
_entity.pdbx_description
1 polymer ?
#
loop_
_entity_poly.entity_id
_entity_poly.type
_entity_poly.pdbx_seq_one_letter_code
_entity_poly.pdbx_strand_id
1 'polypeptide(L)'
;MFESTKELKIKYFDKINDVLNNYDEMIKKINHVLLVYGIDFYKFSQGQITLEYINNQRNNLLIDLKNINQETFSKIIESLNSIRKDYIKECFPIKETTDKLELEFIEKELSVMNCDELQEFYKSNFLDKNKVRLFDIEIKKRENSVNDSGISIGIVKNLRETYTIEDEVIDNINEWTKFFEGGRQIVSGALVLIKGFDNQGKFIPEIISHNEIIQFTQDFYRKQATNKINIVSIF
;
A
#
# COMPACT_ATOMS: atom_id res chain seq x y z
N MET A 1 10.12 -20.20 -13.93
CA MET A 1 9.74 -18.77 -13.91
C MET A 1 8.62 -18.60 -14.91
N PHE A 2 7.44 -18.15 -14.48
CA PHE A 2 6.32 -17.88 -15.38
C PHE A 2 6.34 -16.38 -15.68
N GLU A 3 6.43 -16.01 -16.95
CA GLU A 3 6.51 -14.61 -17.35
C GLU A 3 5.26 -14.24 -18.15
N SER A 4 4.61 -13.14 -17.75
CA SER A 4 3.44 -12.59 -18.45
C SER A 4 3.86 -11.85 -19.73
N THR A 5 2.92 -11.63 -20.65
CA THR A 5 3.20 -10.90 -21.89
C THR A 5 3.46 -9.42 -21.61
N LYS A 6 4.30 -8.78 -22.43
CA LYS A 6 4.61 -7.35 -22.32
C LYS A 6 3.35 -6.46 -22.43
N GLU A 7 2.41 -6.82 -23.29
CA GLU A 7 1.14 -6.10 -23.46
C GLU A 7 0.29 -6.14 -22.19
N LEU A 8 0.28 -7.29 -21.50
CA LEU A 8 -0.43 -7.45 -20.25
C LEU A 8 0.25 -6.66 -19.12
N LYS A 9 1.59 -6.65 -19.08
CA LYS A 9 2.35 -5.78 -18.16
C LYS A 9 1.99 -4.30 -18.36
N ILE A 10 2.00 -3.81 -19.59
CA ILE A 10 1.64 -2.41 -19.93
C ILE A 10 0.22 -2.08 -19.46
N LYS A 11 -0.77 -2.92 -19.79
CA LYS A 11 -2.17 -2.74 -19.37
C LYS A 11 -2.29 -2.56 -17.85
N TYR A 12 -1.54 -3.33 -17.07
CA TYR A 12 -1.60 -3.27 -15.61
C TYR A 12 -0.78 -2.12 -15.02
N PHE A 13 0.31 -1.71 -15.66
CA PHE A 13 0.99 -0.46 -15.31
C PHE A 13 0.11 0.77 -15.51
N ASP A 14 -0.66 0.83 -16.59
CA ASP A 14 -1.61 1.92 -16.82
C ASP A 14 -2.67 1.97 -15.70
N LYS A 15 -3.23 0.81 -15.32
CA LYS A 15 -4.16 0.72 -14.18
C LYS A 15 -3.53 1.16 -12.85
N ILE A 16 -2.27 0.80 -12.61
CA ILE A 16 -1.55 1.23 -11.40
C ILE A 16 -1.41 2.75 -11.42
N ASN A 17 -0.97 3.35 -12.53
CA ASN A 17 -0.82 4.79 -12.67
C ASN A 17 -2.15 5.53 -12.45
N ASP A 18 -3.26 5.02 -12.97
CA ASP A 18 -4.59 5.59 -12.74
C ASP A 18 -4.98 5.59 -11.26
N VAL A 19 -4.67 4.52 -10.52
CA VAL A 19 -4.89 4.47 -9.08
C VAL A 19 -3.99 5.45 -8.34
N LEU A 20 -2.74 5.59 -8.76
CA LEU A 20 -1.80 6.54 -8.18
C LEU A 20 -2.24 8.00 -8.43
N ASN A 21 -2.96 8.31 -9.50
CA ASN A 21 -3.53 9.65 -9.74
C ASN A 21 -4.55 10.09 -8.66
N ASN A 22 -5.09 9.19 -7.82
CA ASN A 22 -5.87 9.58 -6.64
C ASN A 22 -5.06 10.48 -5.67
N TYR A 23 -3.74 10.42 -5.78
CA TYR A 23 -2.81 11.25 -5.03
C TYR A 23 -2.92 12.74 -5.43
N ASP A 24 -3.18 13.08 -6.69
CA ASP A 24 -3.39 14.46 -7.12
C ASP A 24 -4.67 15.06 -6.52
N GLU A 25 -5.72 14.25 -6.43
CA GLU A 25 -6.98 14.64 -5.77
C GLU A 25 -6.78 14.86 -4.27
N MET A 26 -5.89 14.10 -3.63
CA MET A 26 -5.52 14.32 -2.23
C MET A 26 -4.83 15.68 -2.05
N ILE A 27 -3.90 16.05 -2.93
CA ILE A 27 -3.22 17.35 -2.90
C ILE A 27 -4.24 18.49 -3.01
N LYS A 28 -5.19 18.39 -3.95
CA LYS A 28 -6.24 19.41 -4.12
C LYS A 28 -7.07 19.60 -2.84
N LYS A 29 -7.43 18.50 -2.17
CA LYS A 29 -8.18 18.54 -0.90
C LYS A 29 -7.36 19.17 0.22
N ILE A 30 -6.10 18.77 0.38
CA ILE A 30 -5.18 19.34 1.37
C ILE A 30 -5.07 20.87 1.15
N ASN A 31 -4.83 21.29 -0.10
CA ASN A 31 -4.71 22.70 -0.46
C ASN A 31 -5.98 23.48 -0.12
N HIS A 32 -7.15 22.90 -0.37
CA HIS A 32 -8.42 23.52 -0.01
C HIS A 32 -8.55 23.77 1.49
N VAL A 33 -8.27 22.77 2.33
CA VAL A 33 -8.39 22.92 3.79
C VAL A 33 -7.35 23.92 4.33
N LEU A 34 -6.12 23.90 3.79
CA LEU A 34 -5.08 24.88 4.14
C LEU A 34 -5.46 26.31 3.75
N LEU A 35 -6.08 26.50 2.58
CA LEU A 35 -6.60 27.80 2.13
C LEU A 35 -7.68 28.33 3.08
N VAL A 36 -8.64 27.49 3.47
CA VAL A 36 -9.71 27.86 4.41
C VAL A 36 -9.12 28.31 5.75
N TYR A 37 -8.22 27.50 6.32
CA TYR A 37 -7.52 27.86 7.56
C TYR A 37 -6.71 29.16 7.43
N GLY A 38 -5.99 29.33 6.31
CA GLY A 38 -5.19 30.51 6.03
C GLY A 38 -6.03 31.79 5.96
N ILE A 39 -7.20 31.75 5.33
CA ILE A 39 -8.16 32.87 5.30
C ILE A 39 -8.62 33.25 6.71
N ASP A 40 -8.93 32.28 7.56
CA ASP A 40 -9.31 32.57 8.94
C ASP A 40 -8.13 33.12 9.74
N PHE A 41 -6.92 32.58 9.54
CA PHE A 41 -5.72 33.11 10.18
C PHE A 41 -5.43 34.56 9.75
N TYR A 42 -5.69 34.91 8.50
CA TYR A 42 -5.60 36.30 8.03
C TYR A 42 -6.56 37.21 8.78
N LYS A 43 -7.85 36.82 8.91
CA LYS A 43 -8.83 37.59 9.70
C LYS A 43 -8.40 37.74 11.16
N PHE A 44 -7.83 36.68 11.74
CA PHE A 44 -7.27 36.71 13.09
C PHE A 44 -6.15 37.74 13.21
N SER A 45 -5.22 37.76 12.26
CA SER A 45 -4.11 38.72 12.24
C SER A 45 -4.54 40.18 12.08
N GLN A 46 -5.74 40.42 11.53
CA GLN A 46 -6.38 41.73 11.44
C GLN A 46 -7.25 42.07 12.66
N GLY A 47 -7.29 41.19 13.68
CA GLY A 47 -8.09 41.38 14.89
C GLY A 47 -9.60 41.13 14.73
N GLN A 48 -10.03 40.49 13.63
CA GLN A 48 -11.45 40.29 13.31
C GLN A 48 -12.07 39.06 13.99
N ILE A 49 -11.25 38.12 14.45
CA ILE A 49 -11.69 36.88 15.12
C ILE A 49 -10.80 36.60 16.34
N THR A 50 -11.30 35.77 17.26
CA THR A 50 -10.63 35.49 18.54
C THR A 50 -9.54 34.42 18.45
N LEU A 51 -8.63 34.42 19.42
CA LEU A 51 -7.61 33.37 19.57
C LEU A 51 -8.22 31.98 19.81
N GLU A 52 -9.32 31.91 20.57
CA GLU A 52 -10.03 30.65 20.81
C GLU A 52 -10.57 30.06 19.51
N TYR A 53 -11.19 30.89 18.66
CA TYR A 53 -11.70 30.45 17.37
C TYR A 53 -10.60 29.88 16.48
N ILE A 54 -9.46 30.58 16.35
CA ILE A 54 -8.38 30.12 15.46
C ILE A 54 -7.69 28.86 15.98
N ASN A 55 -7.63 28.67 17.29
CA ASN A 55 -7.14 27.41 17.89
C ASN A 55 -8.07 26.25 17.57
N ASN A 56 -9.39 26.45 17.61
CA ASN A 56 -10.35 25.43 17.19
C ASN A 56 -10.22 25.10 15.70
N GLN A 57 -10.07 26.11 14.83
CA GLN A 57 -9.84 25.86 13.39
C GLN A 57 -8.53 25.12 13.12
N ARG A 58 -7.47 25.40 13.88
CA ARG A 58 -6.21 24.64 13.81
C ARG A 58 -6.42 23.16 14.14
N ASN A 59 -7.17 22.86 15.19
CA ASN A 59 -7.45 21.47 15.58
C ASN A 59 -8.28 20.74 14.53
N ASN A 60 -9.29 21.40 13.96
CA ASN A 60 -10.09 20.84 12.87
C ASN A 60 -9.24 20.58 11.62
N LEU A 61 -8.40 21.54 11.22
CA LEU A 61 -7.44 21.37 10.13
C LEU A 61 -6.57 20.12 10.33
N LEU A 62 -6.01 19.93 11.54
CA LEU A 62 -5.16 18.76 11.83
C LEU A 62 -5.91 17.43 11.66
N ILE A 63 -7.18 17.39 12.07
CA ILE A 63 -8.05 16.21 11.90
C ILE A 63 -8.33 15.98 10.42
N ASP A 64 -8.66 17.03 9.68
CA ASP A 64 -8.96 16.95 8.24
C ASP A 64 -7.74 16.50 7.43
N LEU A 65 -6.56 17.07 7.69
CA LEU A 65 -5.30 16.68 7.06
C LEU A 65 -5.01 15.18 7.26
N LYS A 66 -5.13 14.71 8.51
CA LYS A 66 -4.96 13.30 8.85
C LYS A 66 -5.96 12.42 8.09
N ASN A 67 -7.25 12.77 8.13
CA ASN A 67 -8.32 11.96 7.53
C ASN A 67 -8.17 11.89 6.01
N ILE A 68 -7.85 13.00 5.35
CA ILE A 68 -7.62 13.05 3.89
C ILE A 68 -6.47 12.12 3.49
N ASN A 69 -5.34 12.16 4.20
CA ASN A 69 -4.17 11.33 3.92
C ASN A 69 -4.50 9.84 4.17
N GLN A 70 -5.12 9.53 5.32
CA GLN A 70 -5.49 8.16 5.69
C GLN A 70 -6.52 7.52 4.74
N GLU A 71 -7.56 8.25 4.36
CA GLU A 71 -8.58 7.78 3.43
C GLU A 71 -8.01 7.53 2.04
N THR A 72 -7.18 8.46 1.54
CA THR A 72 -6.55 8.32 0.22
C THR A 72 -5.65 7.10 0.19
N PHE A 73 -4.78 6.93 1.19
CA PHE A 73 -3.87 5.78 1.25
C PHE A 73 -4.63 4.46 1.36
N SER A 74 -5.72 4.43 2.13
CA SER A 74 -6.55 3.21 2.23
C SER A 74 -7.18 2.85 0.89
N LYS A 75 -7.71 3.84 0.16
CA LYS A 75 -8.26 3.63 -1.19
C LYS A 75 -7.21 3.12 -2.17
N ILE A 76 -6.02 3.73 -2.17
CA ILE A 76 -4.91 3.30 -3.04
C ILE A 76 -4.50 1.86 -2.72
N ILE A 77 -4.30 1.51 -1.45
CA ILE A 77 -3.95 0.15 -1.02
C ILE A 77 -5.02 -0.87 -1.45
N GLU A 78 -6.29 -0.55 -1.24
CA GLU A 78 -7.40 -1.43 -1.65
C GLU A 78 -7.42 -1.65 -3.17
N SER A 79 -7.28 -0.58 -3.96
CA SER A 79 -7.25 -0.67 -5.42
C SER A 79 -6.03 -1.43 -5.93
N LEU A 80 -4.83 -1.17 -5.39
CA LEU A 80 -3.62 -1.90 -5.75
C LEU A 80 -3.75 -3.40 -5.45
N ASN A 81 -4.30 -3.77 -4.28
CA ASN A 81 -4.56 -5.17 -3.93
C ASN A 81 -5.59 -5.83 -4.86
N SER A 82 -6.60 -5.09 -5.32
CA SER A 82 -7.55 -5.59 -6.32
C SER A 82 -6.86 -5.82 -7.67
N ILE A 83 -6.09 -4.85 -8.15
CA ILE A 83 -5.32 -4.94 -9.40
C ILE A 83 -4.38 -6.15 -9.36
N ARG A 84 -3.68 -6.37 -8.25
CA ARG A 84 -2.81 -7.54 -8.08
C ARG A 84 -3.58 -8.85 -8.20
N LYS A 85 -4.74 -8.96 -7.56
CA LYS A 85 -5.58 -10.17 -7.63
C LYS A 85 -6.05 -10.42 -9.06
N ASP A 86 -6.47 -9.39 -9.78
CA ASP A 86 -6.91 -9.50 -11.16
C ASP A 86 -5.76 -9.88 -12.09
N TYR A 87 -4.58 -9.27 -11.90
CA TYR A 87 -3.37 -9.61 -12.63
C TYR A 87 -2.98 -11.06 -12.45
N ILE A 88 -2.97 -11.54 -11.20
CA ILE A 88 -2.63 -12.93 -10.91
C ILE A 88 -3.63 -13.87 -11.58
N LYS A 89 -4.94 -13.60 -11.52
CA LYS A 89 -5.96 -14.42 -12.19
C LYS A 89 -5.79 -14.47 -13.71
N GLU A 90 -5.39 -13.37 -14.32
CA GLU A 90 -5.26 -13.25 -15.78
C GLU A 90 -3.95 -13.86 -16.29
N CYS A 91 -2.86 -13.74 -15.54
CA CYS A 91 -1.54 -14.29 -15.90
C CYS A 91 -1.36 -15.76 -15.50
N PHE A 92 -1.96 -16.15 -14.38
CA PHE A 92 -1.79 -17.46 -13.78
C PHE A 92 -3.18 -18.07 -13.61
N PRO A 93 -3.58 -19.01 -14.49
CA PRO A 93 -4.89 -19.64 -14.37
C PRO A 93 -4.96 -20.37 -13.03
N ILE A 94 -5.65 -19.79 -12.06
CA ILE A 94 -5.93 -20.42 -10.79
C ILE A 94 -6.87 -21.59 -11.11
N LYS A 95 -6.36 -22.82 -11.01
CA LYS A 95 -7.21 -24.01 -11.04
C LYS A 95 -7.95 -24.08 -9.70
N GLU A 96 -9.08 -23.37 -9.59
CA GLU A 96 -9.93 -23.43 -8.38
C GLU A 96 -10.80 -24.69 -8.33
N THR A 97 -10.90 -25.44 -9.43
CA THR A 97 -11.73 -26.63 -9.60
C THR A 97 -10.92 -27.92 -9.60
N THR A 98 -9.99 -28.08 -8.64
CA THR A 98 -9.43 -29.39 -8.34
C THR A 98 -10.56 -30.26 -7.77
N ASP A 99 -10.85 -31.41 -8.38
CA ASP A 99 -11.96 -32.28 -7.94
C ASP A 99 -11.76 -32.70 -6.48
N LYS A 100 -12.84 -32.89 -5.71
CA LYS A 100 -12.76 -33.34 -4.32
C LYS A 100 -12.00 -34.67 -4.19
N LEU A 101 -12.21 -35.60 -5.12
CA LEU A 101 -11.49 -36.88 -5.16
C LEU A 101 -10.00 -36.68 -5.46
N GLU A 102 -9.66 -35.74 -6.33
CA GLU A 102 -8.26 -35.37 -6.61
C GLU A 102 -7.61 -34.77 -5.36
N LEU A 103 -8.31 -33.89 -4.63
CA LEU A 103 -7.82 -33.31 -3.39
C LEU A 103 -7.63 -34.35 -2.28
N GLU A 104 -8.55 -35.31 -2.12
CA GLU A 104 -8.41 -36.43 -1.17
C GLU A 104 -7.23 -37.35 -1.52
N PHE A 105 -6.94 -37.52 -2.81
CA PHE A 105 -5.79 -38.30 -3.27
C PHE A 105 -4.48 -37.54 -3.00
N ILE A 106 -4.43 -36.26 -3.35
CA ILE A 106 -3.27 -35.38 -3.10
C ILE A 106 -2.97 -35.29 -1.59
N GLU A 107 -3.98 -35.17 -0.74
CA GLU A 107 -3.77 -35.15 0.72
C GLU A 107 -3.10 -36.43 1.22
N LYS A 108 -3.48 -37.59 0.68
CA LYS A 108 -2.84 -38.88 1.00
C LYS A 108 -1.41 -38.94 0.47
N GLU A 109 -1.17 -38.50 -0.77
CA GLU A 109 0.18 -38.46 -1.34
C GLU A 109 1.11 -37.53 -0.56
N LEU A 110 0.65 -36.31 -0.23
CA LEU A 110 1.41 -35.35 0.57
C LEU A 110 1.86 -35.94 1.91
N SER A 111 1.03 -36.77 2.55
CA SER A 111 1.35 -37.39 3.83
C SER A 111 2.50 -38.42 3.77
N VAL A 112 2.78 -38.98 2.60
CA VAL A 112 3.85 -39.97 2.40
C VAL A 112 5.07 -39.40 1.67
N MET A 113 4.96 -38.20 1.08
CA MET A 113 6.08 -37.52 0.41
C MET A 113 7.21 -37.22 1.39
N ASN A 114 8.45 -37.43 0.95
CA ASN A 114 9.63 -36.95 1.67
C ASN A 114 9.79 -35.42 1.52
N CYS A 115 10.82 -34.86 2.15
CA CYS A 115 11.01 -33.42 2.15
C CYS A 115 11.21 -32.85 0.74
N ASP A 116 12.07 -33.47 -0.07
CA ASP A 116 12.41 -33.01 -1.43
C ASP A 116 11.20 -33.08 -2.36
N GLU A 117 10.40 -34.15 -2.23
CA GLU A 117 9.15 -34.33 -2.96
C GLU A 117 8.11 -33.26 -2.60
N LEU A 118 8.02 -32.89 -1.32
CA LEU A 118 7.18 -31.76 -0.87
C LEU A 118 7.66 -30.44 -1.50
N GLN A 119 8.97 -30.21 -1.62
CA GLN A 119 9.49 -29.02 -2.30
C GLN A 119 9.06 -28.99 -3.77
N GLU A 120 9.30 -30.07 -4.52
CA GLU A 120 8.94 -30.17 -5.94
C GLU A 120 7.43 -30.08 -6.16
N PHE A 121 6.63 -30.64 -5.26
CA PHE A 121 5.18 -30.50 -5.27
C PHE A 121 4.78 -29.02 -5.16
N TYR A 122 5.34 -28.28 -4.19
CA TYR A 122 5.04 -26.86 -4.02
C TYR A 122 5.47 -26.06 -5.26
N LYS A 123 6.68 -26.27 -5.77
CA LYS A 123 7.18 -25.61 -6.99
C LYS A 123 6.27 -25.79 -8.21
N SER A 124 5.71 -26.99 -8.35
CA SER A 124 4.86 -27.33 -9.48
C SER A 124 3.41 -26.84 -9.31
N ASN A 125 2.98 -26.54 -8.09
CA ASN A 125 1.58 -26.28 -7.76
C ASN A 125 1.34 -24.95 -7.01
N PHE A 126 2.34 -24.08 -6.83
CA PHE A 126 2.23 -22.85 -6.03
C PHE A 126 1.14 -21.87 -6.49
N LEU A 127 0.64 -22.02 -7.72
CA LEU A 127 -0.46 -21.23 -8.30
C LEU A 127 -1.85 -21.87 -8.09
N ASP A 128 -1.93 -23.14 -7.66
CA ASP A 128 -3.18 -23.83 -7.32
C ASP A 128 -3.46 -23.64 -5.82
N LYS A 129 -4.41 -22.77 -5.51
CA LYS A 129 -4.77 -22.39 -4.13
C LYS A 129 -5.19 -23.59 -3.28
N ASN A 130 -5.85 -24.60 -3.84
CA ASN A 130 -6.33 -25.75 -3.08
C ASN A 130 -5.17 -26.71 -2.78
N LYS A 131 -4.30 -26.96 -3.76
CA LYS A 131 -3.09 -27.78 -3.57
C LYS A 131 -2.10 -27.12 -2.61
N VAL A 132 -1.93 -25.81 -2.70
CA VAL A 132 -1.12 -25.03 -1.72
C VAL A 132 -1.71 -25.13 -0.32
N ARG A 133 -3.05 -25.05 -0.17
CA ARG A 133 -3.69 -25.21 1.14
C ARG A 133 -3.44 -26.60 1.74
N LEU A 134 -3.52 -27.66 0.93
CA LEU A 134 -3.21 -29.02 1.38
C LEU A 134 -1.76 -29.18 1.80
N PHE A 135 -0.84 -28.60 1.02
CA PHE A 135 0.57 -28.52 1.38
C PHE A 135 0.78 -27.83 2.74
N ASP A 136 0.15 -26.67 2.96
CA ASP A 136 0.25 -25.93 4.23
C ASP A 136 -0.24 -26.75 5.44
N ILE A 137 -1.32 -27.53 5.27
CA ILE A 137 -1.86 -28.42 6.31
C ILE A 137 -0.84 -29.50 6.66
N GLU A 138 -0.22 -30.13 5.65
CA GLU A 138 0.75 -31.19 5.85
C GLU A 138 2.02 -30.68 6.54
N ILE A 139 2.55 -29.51 6.14
CA ILE A 139 3.70 -28.89 6.81
C ILE A 139 3.40 -28.64 8.29
N LYS A 140 2.24 -28.04 8.61
CA LYS A 140 1.83 -27.82 10.00
C LYS A 140 1.67 -29.11 10.79
N LYS A 141 1.19 -30.19 10.15
CA LYS A 141 1.05 -31.49 10.80
C LYS A 141 2.42 -32.06 11.19
N ARG A 142 3.40 -31.97 10.29
CA ARG A 142 4.79 -32.42 10.54
C ARG A 142 5.52 -31.55 11.56
N GLU A 143 5.21 -30.25 11.63
CA GLU A 143 5.74 -29.35 12.67
C GLU A 143 5.30 -29.77 14.08
N ASN A 144 4.07 -30.27 14.20
CA ASN A 144 3.49 -30.66 15.49
C ASN A 144 3.80 -32.11 15.89
N SER A 145 4.39 -32.93 15.01
CA SER A 145 4.80 -34.30 15.33
C SER A 145 6.21 -34.32 15.93
N VAL A 146 6.29 -34.43 17.26
CA VAL A 146 7.52 -34.36 18.08
C VAL A 146 8.47 -35.56 17.87
N ASN A 147 8.10 -36.56 17.07
CA ASN A 147 8.77 -37.87 17.04
C ASN A 147 9.57 -38.23 15.78
N ASP A 148 9.62 -37.38 14.75
CA ASP A 148 10.48 -37.65 13.59
C ASP A 148 11.77 -36.83 13.66
N SER A 149 12.76 -37.43 14.31
CA SER A 149 14.16 -37.05 14.23
C SER A 149 14.60 -37.01 12.76
N GLY A 150 14.81 -35.80 12.21
CA GLY A 150 15.72 -35.61 11.08
C GLY A 150 15.22 -34.85 9.85
N ILE A 151 14.01 -34.30 9.83
CA ILE A 151 13.54 -33.55 8.66
C ILE A 151 13.61 -32.05 8.95
N SER A 152 14.53 -31.33 8.31
CA SER A 152 14.63 -29.88 8.46
C SER A 152 13.45 -29.18 7.76
N ILE A 153 12.30 -29.15 8.43
CA ILE A 153 11.11 -28.37 8.04
C ILE A 153 11.50 -26.91 7.76
N GLY A 154 12.57 -26.41 8.37
CA GLY A 154 13.15 -25.09 8.09
C GLY A 154 13.49 -24.83 6.61
N ILE A 155 13.94 -25.83 5.84
CA ILE A 155 14.22 -25.66 4.40
C ILE A 155 12.90 -25.53 3.61
N VAL A 156 11.89 -26.32 3.96
CA VAL A 156 10.55 -26.26 3.34
C VAL A 156 9.82 -24.97 3.71
N LYS A 157 10.08 -24.41 4.90
CA LYS A 157 9.59 -23.10 5.32
C LYS A 157 10.18 -21.97 4.48
N ASN A 158 11.49 -21.99 4.21
CA ASN A 158 12.16 -20.99 3.37
C ASN A 158 11.70 -21.04 1.90
N LEU A 159 11.24 -22.19 1.41
CA LEU A 159 10.74 -22.33 0.04
C LEU A 159 9.51 -21.48 -0.28
N ARG A 160 8.66 -21.22 0.71
CA ARG A 160 7.51 -20.31 0.57
C ARG A 160 7.95 -18.88 0.28
N GLU A 161 9.07 -18.47 0.87
CA GLU A 161 9.68 -17.15 0.65
C GLU A 161 10.44 -17.09 -0.68
N THR A 162 10.79 -18.26 -1.25
CA THR A 162 11.60 -18.36 -2.48
C THR A 162 10.76 -18.51 -3.74
N TYR A 163 9.60 -19.18 -3.68
CA TYR A 163 8.68 -19.33 -4.81
C TYR A 163 7.55 -18.30 -4.76
N THR A 164 7.94 -17.04 -4.91
CA THR A 164 7.01 -15.95 -5.25
C THR A 164 6.87 -15.85 -6.76
N ILE A 165 5.75 -15.29 -7.23
CA ILE A 165 5.68 -14.85 -8.63
C ILE A 165 6.65 -13.67 -8.77
N GLU A 166 7.85 -13.94 -9.26
CA GLU A 166 8.82 -12.90 -9.66
C GLU A 166 8.30 -12.25 -10.94
N ASP A 167 7.48 -11.24 -10.76
CA ASP A 167 6.89 -10.48 -11.85
C ASP A 167 6.88 -8.99 -11.50
N GLU A 168 7.41 -8.21 -12.43
CA GLU A 168 7.62 -6.77 -12.30
C GLU A 168 6.35 -6.00 -11.89
N VAL A 169 5.17 -6.43 -12.33
CA VAL A 169 3.90 -5.79 -11.96
C VAL A 169 3.56 -6.07 -10.50
N ILE A 170 3.75 -7.32 -10.05
CA ILE A 170 3.49 -7.72 -8.67
C ILE A 170 4.48 -7.07 -7.72
N ASP A 171 5.75 -7.02 -8.09
CA ASP A 171 6.81 -6.39 -7.31
C ASP A 171 6.55 -4.90 -7.13
N ASN A 172 6.21 -4.21 -8.22
CA ASN A 172 5.79 -2.81 -8.14
C ASN A 172 4.59 -2.66 -7.19
N ILE A 173 3.50 -3.42 -7.38
CA ILE A 173 2.32 -3.31 -6.50
C ILE A 173 2.70 -3.54 -5.02
N ASN A 174 3.60 -4.48 -4.73
CA ASN A 174 4.05 -4.74 -3.36
C ASN A 174 4.86 -3.56 -2.80
N GLU A 175 5.78 -2.99 -3.57
CA GLU A 175 6.53 -1.79 -3.18
C GLU A 175 5.57 -0.61 -2.90
N TRP A 176 4.62 -0.36 -3.80
CA TRP A 176 3.61 0.70 -3.64
C TRP A 176 2.74 0.47 -2.39
N THR A 177 2.25 -0.75 -2.19
CA THR A 177 1.41 -1.09 -1.03
C THR A 177 2.18 -0.85 0.28
N LYS A 178 3.43 -1.33 0.37
CA LYS A 178 4.27 -1.10 1.55
C LYS A 178 4.51 0.38 1.82
N PHE A 179 4.74 1.17 0.77
CA PHE A 179 4.92 2.60 0.90
C PHE A 179 3.68 3.28 1.50
N PHE A 180 2.49 3.03 0.92
CA PHE A 180 1.25 3.64 1.41
C PHE A 180 0.88 3.14 2.81
N GLU A 181 1.14 1.87 3.13
CA GLU A 181 0.95 1.34 4.48
C GLU A 181 1.86 2.04 5.50
N GLY A 182 3.15 2.20 5.17
CA GLY A 182 4.11 2.94 6.00
C GLY A 182 3.70 4.40 6.18
N GLY A 183 3.28 5.07 5.10
CA GLY A 183 2.73 6.42 5.16
C GLY A 183 1.55 6.51 6.11
N ARG A 184 0.61 5.55 6.04
CA ARG A 184 -0.59 5.47 6.89
C ARG A 184 -0.29 5.37 8.38
N GLN A 185 0.90 4.89 8.77
CA GLN A 185 1.29 4.78 10.18
C GLN A 185 1.75 6.12 10.77
N ILE A 186 2.20 7.06 9.93
CA ILE A 186 2.79 8.33 10.37
C ILE A 186 1.90 9.56 10.12
N VAL A 187 0.73 9.38 9.49
CA VAL A 187 -0.25 10.46 9.20
C VAL A 187 -0.79 11.20 10.43
N SER A 188 -0.56 10.67 11.64
CA SER A 188 -0.96 11.33 12.89
C SER A 188 -0.17 12.61 13.18
N GLY A 189 1.05 12.74 12.64
CA GLY A 189 1.93 13.90 12.88
C GLY A 189 2.46 14.58 11.63
N ALA A 190 2.27 13.98 10.45
CA ALA A 190 2.83 14.49 9.21
C ALA A 190 1.90 14.23 8.01
N LEU A 191 2.01 15.08 7.00
CA LEU A 191 1.56 14.74 5.67
C LEU A 191 2.66 13.96 4.97
N VAL A 192 2.29 12.81 4.41
CA VAL A 192 3.17 12.07 3.52
C VAL A 192 2.75 12.40 2.10
N LEU A 193 3.70 12.94 1.35
CA LEU A 193 3.53 13.38 -0.01
C LEU A 193 4.48 12.66 -0.98
N ILE A 194 4.15 12.67 -2.27
CA ILE A 194 5.00 12.23 -3.38
C ILE A 194 5.53 13.50 -4.06
N LYS A 195 6.84 13.73 -3.95
CA LYS A 195 7.50 14.93 -4.50
C LYS A 195 7.78 14.80 -6.00
N GLY A 196 7.78 13.58 -6.51
CA GLY A 196 8.08 13.24 -7.89
C GLY A 196 8.61 11.83 -8.00
N PHE A 197 9.26 11.54 -9.12
CA PHE A 197 9.90 10.27 -9.42
C PHE A 197 11.41 10.46 -9.57
N ASP A 198 12.20 9.50 -9.10
CA ASP A 198 13.63 9.45 -9.30
C ASP A 198 13.98 8.97 -10.73
N ASN A 199 15.27 8.91 -11.04
CA ASN A 199 15.77 8.52 -12.35
C ASN A 199 15.48 7.05 -12.73
N GLN A 200 14.97 6.26 -11.78
CA GLN A 200 14.56 4.87 -11.97
C GLN A 200 13.04 4.73 -12.02
N GLY A 201 12.29 5.85 -11.99
CA GLY A 201 10.84 5.84 -11.96
C GLY A 201 10.26 5.48 -10.58
N LYS A 202 11.07 5.47 -9.52
CA LYS A 202 10.59 5.26 -8.14
C LYS A 202 10.16 6.59 -7.54
N PHE A 203 9.09 6.56 -6.76
CA PHE A 203 8.59 7.74 -6.07
C PHE A 203 9.60 8.25 -5.04
N ILE A 204 9.72 9.58 -4.95
CA ILE A 204 10.47 10.26 -3.91
C ILE A 204 9.46 10.73 -2.87
N PRO A 205 9.36 10.08 -1.71
CA PRO A 205 8.45 10.51 -0.68
C PRO A 205 8.96 11.77 0.02
N GLU A 206 8.04 12.65 0.36
CA GLU A 206 8.29 13.83 1.16
C GLU A 206 7.37 13.80 2.38
N ILE A 207 7.97 13.77 3.56
CA ILE A 207 7.25 13.78 4.83
C ILE A 207 7.39 15.18 5.38
N ILE A 208 6.26 15.88 5.51
CA ILE A 208 6.21 17.23 6.05
C ILE A 208 5.40 17.20 7.33
N SER A 209 5.98 17.65 8.44
CA SER A 209 5.24 17.64 9.71
C SER A 209 4.06 18.61 9.65
N HIS A 210 2.98 18.28 10.36
CA HIS A 210 1.82 19.18 10.43
C HIS A 210 2.19 20.56 11.00
N ASN A 211 3.15 20.62 11.92
CA ASN A 211 3.62 21.89 12.49
C ASN A 211 4.32 22.76 11.44
N GLU A 212 5.15 22.18 10.57
CA GLU A 212 5.80 22.93 9.49
C GLU A 212 4.78 23.49 8.50
N ILE A 213 3.78 22.69 8.12
CA ILE A 213 2.72 23.13 7.19
C ILE A 213 1.88 24.25 7.80
N ILE A 214 1.51 24.13 9.07
CA ILE A 214 0.76 25.17 9.78
C ILE A 214 1.59 26.44 9.85
N GLN A 215 2.87 26.34 10.23
CA GLN A 215 3.75 27.49 10.35
C GLN A 215 3.93 28.19 9.01
N PHE A 216 4.17 27.44 7.94
CA PHE A 216 4.28 27.96 6.58
C PHE A 216 3.01 28.72 6.18
N THR A 217 1.84 28.12 6.41
CA THR A 217 0.55 28.74 6.12
C THR A 217 0.38 30.04 6.91
N GLN A 218 0.63 30.01 8.22
CA GLN A 218 0.50 31.19 9.08
C GLN A 218 1.44 32.32 8.65
N ASP A 219 2.70 32.02 8.37
CA ASP A 219 3.68 33.03 7.97
C ASP A 219 3.35 33.65 6.61
N PHE A 220 2.84 32.86 5.66
CA PHE A 220 2.35 33.36 4.38
C PHE A 220 1.21 34.37 4.58
N TYR A 221 0.14 34.01 5.30
CA TYR A 221 -1.01 34.90 5.48
C TYR A 221 -0.71 36.09 6.39
N ARG A 222 0.20 35.95 7.37
CA ARG A 222 0.68 37.08 8.19
C ARG A 222 1.41 38.12 7.35
N LYS A 223 2.26 37.69 6.40
CA LYS A 223 2.91 38.61 5.45
C LYS A 223 1.90 39.32 4.55
N GLN A 224 0.88 38.61 4.06
CA GLN A 224 -0.20 39.21 3.26
C GLN A 224 -0.99 40.28 4.04
N ALA A 225 -1.33 39.99 5.30
CA ALA A 225 -1.96 40.92 6.24
C ALA A 225 -1.14 42.20 6.48
N THR A 226 0.19 42.06 6.52
CA THR A 226 1.10 43.19 6.73
C THR A 226 1.25 44.04 5.46
N ASN A 227 1.17 43.42 4.27
CA ASN A 227 1.45 44.06 2.98
C ASN A 227 0.21 44.51 2.17
N LYS A 228 -1.04 44.20 2.61
CA LYS A 228 -2.30 44.52 1.89
C LYS A 228 -2.35 44.04 0.43
N ILE A 229 -1.90 42.82 0.15
CA ILE A 229 -1.91 42.23 -1.21
C ILE A 229 -3.03 41.18 -1.33
N ASN A 230 -3.67 41.11 -2.51
CA ASN A 230 -4.69 40.11 -2.84
C ASN A 230 -4.09 38.70 -3.01
N ILE A 231 -4.70 37.71 -2.36
CA ILE A 231 -4.18 36.34 -2.21
C ILE A 231 -4.65 35.47 -3.38
N VAL A 232 -3.72 34.75 -4.05
CA VAL A 232 -4.04 33.94 -5.23
C VAL A 232 -3.78 32.43 -5.05
N SER A 233 -2.74 31.97 -4.35
CA SER A 233 -2.61 30.56 -3.89
C SER A 233 -1.43 30.38 -2.92
N ILE A 234 -1.38 29.22 -2.23
CA ILE A 234 -0.27 28.80 -1.33
C ILE A 234 0.70 27.84 -2.03
N PHE A 235 0.22 27.10 -3.04
CA PHE A 235 0.99 26.22 -3.91
C PHE A 235 0.76 26.61 -5.37
#